data_AF-A0A6G4WPY0-F1
#
_entry.id   AF-A0A6G4WPY0-F1
#
_cell.length_a   1.000
_cell.length_b   1.000
_cell.length_c   1.000
_cell.angle_alpha   90.00
_cell.angle_beta   90.00
_cell.angle_gamma   90.00
#
_symmetry.space_group_name_H-M   'P 1'
#
loop_
_entity.id
_entity.type
_entity.pdbx_description
1 polymer ?
#
loop_
_entity_poly.entity_id
_entity_poly.type
_entity_poly.pdbx_seq_one_letter_code
_entity_poly.pdbx_strand_id
1 'polypeptide(L)'
;MAAPAPTRETSNDATDWGPYAAAVERWEELTRPAPRPVDGRGRLNPALVEWLMGLPDGHVTAVPQLSRVAQLKALGNGVVHQQAAAALRLLIDRIELCA
;
A
#
# COMPACT_ATOMS: atom_id res chain seq x y z
N MET A 1 -47.54 10.99 1.48
CA MET A 1 -46.67 11.26 0.31
C MET A 1 -45.24 10.90 0.73
N ALA A 2 -44.79 9.69 0.38
CA ALA A 2 -43.48 9.19 0.80
C ALA A 2 -42.39 9.76 -0.13
N ALA A 3 -41.28 10.23 0.45
CA ALA A 3 -40.11 10.65 -0.33
C ALA A 3 -39.54 9.45 -1.10
N PRO A 4 -39.02 9.63 -2.33
CA PRO A 4 -38.33 8.55 -3.03
C PRO A 4 -37.07 8.15 -2.24
N ALA A 5 -36.86 6.85 -2.10
CA ALA A 5 -35.64 6.29 -1.51
C ALA A 5 -34.40 6.78 -2.27
N PRO A 6 -33.25 7.00 -1.61
CA PRO A 6 -32.04 7.37 -2.33
C PRO A 6 -31.69 6.27 -3.33
N THR A 7 -31.63 6.63 -4.60
CA THR A 7 -31.09 5.80 -5.67
C THR A 7 -29.70 5.36 -5.23
N ARG A 8 -29.53 4.06 -4.95
CA ARG A 8 -28.19 3.49 -4.79
C ARG A 8 -27.53 3.61 -6.16
N GLU A 9 -26.72 4.65 -6.32
CA GLU A 9 -25.73 4.67 -7.40
C GLU A 9 -24.90 3.41 -7.24
N THR A 10 -25.07 2.49 -8.17
CA THR A 10 -24.16 1.37 -8.40
C THR A 10 -22.87 1.99 -8.91
N SER A 11 -22.07 2.57 -8.03
CA SER A 11 -20.74 3.06 -8.38
C SER A 11 -19.90 1.82 -8.69
N ASN A 12 -19.59 1.66 -9.97
CA ASN A 12 -18.66 0.69 -10.51
C ASN A 12 -17.43 0.57 -9.58
N ASP A 13 -17.22 -0.61 -8.99
CA ASP A 13 -16.37 -0.90 -7.83
C ASP A 13 -14.84 -0.75 -8.08
N ALA A 14 -14.45 -0.14 -9.21
CA ALA A 14 -13.06 0.06 -9.60
C ALA A 14 -12.57 1.44 -9.16
N THR A 15 -11.47 1.48 -8.38
CA THR A 15 -10.76 2.73 -8.08
C THR A 15 -10.21 3.29 -9.39
N ASP A 16 -10.52 4.56 -9.71
CA ASP A 16 -9.86 5.26 -10.80
C ASP A 16 -8.45 5.70 -10.37
N TRP A 17 -7.45 4.96 -10.83
CA TRP A 17 -6.04 5.24 -10.56
C TRP A 17 -5.46 6.32 -11.49
N GLY A 18 -6.22 6.78 -12.48
CA GLY A 18 -5.80 7.76 -13.48
C GLY A 18 -4.43 7.42 -14.09
N PRO A 19 -3.46 8.35 -14.05
CA PRO A 19 -2.15 8.14 -14.68
C PRO A 19 -1.31 7.02 -14.03
N TYR A 20 -1.70 6.52 -12.86
CA TYR A 20 -0.98 5.49 -12.13
C TYR A 20 -1.48 4.06 -12.42
N ALA A 21 -2.56 3.90 -13.20
CA ALA A 21 -3.20 2.60 -13.44
C ALA A 21 -2.19 1.51 -13.88
N ALA A 22 -1.37 1.79 -14.89
CA ALA A 22 -0.37 0.83 -15.38
C ALA A 22 0.70 0.47 -14.34
N ALA A 23 1.01 1.36 -13.39
CA ALA A 23 1.95 1.06 -12.31
C ALA A 23 1.29 0.20 -11.23
N VAL A 24 0.02 0.48 -10.93
CA VAL A 24 -0.79 -0.29 -9.99
C VAL A 24 -0.98 -1.72 -10.49
N GLU A 25 -1.43 -1.90 -11.74
CA GLU A 25 -1.63 -3.25 -12.34
C GLU A 25 -0.36 -4.10 -12.26
N ARG A 26 0.79 -3.56 -12.68
CA ARG A 26 2.07 -4.27 -12.59
C ARG A 26 2.43 -4.65 -11.15
N TRP A 27 2.10 -3.78 -10.19
CA TRP A 27 2.38 -4.07 -8.79
C TRP A 27 1.41 -5.09 -8.20
N GLU A 28 0.15 -5.08 -8.63
CA GLU A 28 -0.85 -6.09 -8.26
C GLU A 28 -0.43 -7.48 -8.72
N GLU A 29 0.10 -7.61 -9.93
CA GLU A 29 0.64 -8.88 -10.47
C GLU A 29 1.80 -9.45 -9.62
N LEU A 30 2.61 -8.58 -9.02
CA LEU A 30 3.77 -8.96 -8.23
C LEU A 30 3.45 -9.15 -6.74
N THR A 31 2.31 -8.64 -6.27
CA THR A 31 1.98 -8.62 -4.84
C THR A 31 0.60 -9.22 -4.58
N ARG A 32 -0.43 -8.37 -4.56
CA ARG A 32 -1.84 -8.68 -4.32
C ARG A 32 -2.69 -7.52 -4.87
N PRO A 33 -4.03 -7.68 -5.00
CA PRO A 33 -4.90 -6.57 -5.39
C PRO A 33 -4.70 -5.32 -4.52
N ALA A 34 -4.74 -4.15 -5.14
CA ALA A 34 -4.49 -2.89 -4.48
C ALA A 34 -5.64 -2.56 -3.51
N PRO A 35 -5.33 -2.25 -2.24
CA PRO A 35 -6.32 -1.72 -1.32
C PRO A 35 -6.86 -0.37 -1.83
N ARG A 36 -8.09 -0.03 -1.44
CA ARG A 36 -8.66 1.29 -1.75
C ARG A 36 -7.74 2.41 -1.28
N PRO A 37 -7.54 3.48 -2.06
CA PRO A 37 -6.57 4.51 -1.74
C PRO A 37 -6.95 5.37 -0.52
N VAL A 38 -8.26 5.47 -0.28
CA VAL A 38 -8.82 6.22 0.85
C VAL A 38 -9.79 5.34 1.64
N ASP A 39 -9.90 5.62 2.93
CA ASP A 39 -10.91 5.04 3.81
C ASP A 39 -12.30 5.65 3.55
N GLY A 40 -13.33 5.15 4.24
CA GLY A 40 -14.71 5.67 4.11
C GLY A 40 -14.90 7.12 4.53
N ARG A 41 -13.86 7.80 5.05
CA ARG A 41 -13.85 9.24 5.37
C ARG A 41 -12.98 10.05 4.40
N GLY A 42 -12.52 9.45 3.30
CA GLY A 42 -11.68 10.12 2.30
C GLY A 42 -10.24 10.33 2.74
N ARG A 43 -9.76 9.64 3.79
CA ARG A 43 -8.38 9.79 4.29
C ARG A 43 -7.50 8.66 3.75
N LEU A 44 -6.21 8.93 3.52
CA LEU A 44 -5.24 7.92 3.04
C LEU A 44 -5.38 6.57 3.79
N ASN A 45 -5.55 5.48 3.06
CA ASN A 45 -5.67 4.16 3.67
C ASN A 45 -4.27 3.60 4.03
N PRO A 46 -3.95 3.31 5.30
CA PRO A 46 -2.67 2.70 5.67
C PRO A 46 -2.39 1.38 4.94
N ALA A 47 -3.43 0.60 4.64
CA ALA A 47 -3.28 -0.66 3.90
C ALA A 47 -2.72 -0.42 2.49
N LEU A 48 -3.11 0.68 1.81
CA LEU A 48 -2.52 1.04 0.52
C LEU A 48 -1.02 1.33 0.66
N VAL A 49 -0.61 2.05 1.71
CA VAL A 49 0.81 2.41 1.91
C VAL A 49 1.64 1.16 2.23
N GLU A 50 1.11 0.26 3.07
CA GLU A 50 1.73 -1.05 3.35
C GLU A 50 1.89 -1.90 2.08
N TRP A 51 0.86 -1.92 1.24
CA TRP A 51 0.88 -2.57 -0.07
C TRP A 51 1.91 -1.94 -1.02
N LEU A 52 1.99 -0.61 -1.07
CA LEU A 52 2.96 0.13 -1.90
C LEU A 52 4.41 -0.22 -1.52
N MET A 53 4.65 -0.48 -0.23
CA MET A 53 5.96 -0.91 0.28
C MET A 53 6.28 -2.39 -0.03
N GLY A 54 5.33 -3.13 -0.62
CA GLY A 54 5.48 -4.56 -0.91
C GLY A 54 5.49 -5.44 0.33
N LEU A 55 4.93 -4.94 1.44
CA LEU A 55 4.87 -5.69 2.69
C LEU A 55 3.77 -6.76 2.65
N PRO A 56 3.93 -7.87 3.38
CA PRO A 56 2.84 -8.79 3.64
C PRO A 56 1.62 -8.06 4.21
N ASP A 57 0.43 -8.56 3.88
CA ASP A 57 -0.81 -7.98 4.38
C ASP A 57 -0.85 -8.04 5.91
N GLY A 58 -1.11 -6.90 6.55
CA GLY A 58 -1.17 -6.78 8.00
C GLY A 58 0.17 -6.58 8.71
N HIS A 59 1.29 -6.47 7.99
CA HIS A 59 2.63 -6.37 8.61
C HIS A 59 2.74 -5.24 9.66
N VAL A 60 2.25 -4.05 9.33
CA VAL A 60 2.06 -2.89 10.21
C VAL A 60 0.59 -2.72 10.57
N THR A 61 -0.31 -2.92 9.60
CA THR A 61 -1.73 -2.55 9.75
C THR A 61 -2.54 -3.49 10.64
N ALA A 62 -2.07 -4.72 10.89
CA ALA A 62 -2.70 -5.67 11.82
C ALA A 62 -2.02 -5.70 13.21
N VAL A 63 -1.05 -4.82 13.48
CA VAL A 63 -0.41 -4.73 14.80
C VAL A 63 -1.42 -4.22 15.84
N PRO A 64 -1.69 -4.99 16.93
CA PRO A 64 -2.64 -4.58 17.96
C PRO A 64 -2.31 -3.22 18.56
N GLN A 65 -3.36 -2.45 18.87
CA GLN A 65 -3.27 -1.11 19.50
C GLN A 65 -2.49 -0.03 18.73
N LEU A 66 -2.02 -0.31 17.50
CA LEU A 66 -1.31 0.69 16.71
C LEU A 66 -2.31 1.67 16.06
N SER A 67 -2.25 2.94 16.45
CA SER A 67 -3.13 3.97 15.89
C SER A 67 -2.85 4.21 14.41
N ARG A 68 -3.85 4.69 13.64
CA ARG A 68 -3.68 5.04 12.21
C ARG A 68 -2.50 5.99 11.97
N VAL A 69 -2.32 6.98 12.85
CA VAL A 69 -1.20 7.94 12.74
C VAL A 69 0.14 7.23 12.97
N ALA A 70 0.21 6.33 13.94
CA ALA A 70 1.41 5.55 14.20
C ALA A 70 1.72 4.56 13.07
N GLN A 71 0.71 3.91 12.48
CA GLN A 71 0.85 3.04 11.30
C GLN A 71 1.46 3.82 10.13
N LEU A 72 0.86 4.97 9.76
CA LEU A 72 1.36 5.79 8.67
C LEU A 72 2.77 6.35 8.95
N LYS A 73 3.07 6.69 10.21
CA LYS A 73 4.42 7.10 10.60
C LYS A 73 5.42 5.96 10.44
N ALA A 74 5.07 4.74 10.85
CA ALA A 74 5.94 3.58 10.71
C ALA A 74 6.18 3.25 9.23
N LEU A 75 5.12 3.21 8.43
CA LEU A 75 5.19 2.96 6.99
C LEU A 75 6.00 4.04 6.26
N GLY A 76 5.72 5.33 6.55
CA GLY A 76 6.41 6.45 5.91
C GLY A 76 7.89 6.59 6.29
N ASN A 77 8.33 6.02 7.42
CA ASN A 77 9.74 5.98 7.83
C ASN A 77 10.41 4.61 7.54
N GLY A 78 9.66 3.66 6.99
CA GLY A 78 10.17 2.34 6.66
C GLY A 78 10.92 2.32 5.33
N VAL A 79 11.42 1.13 4.96
CA VAL A 79 12.14 0.90 3.70
C VAL A 79 11.39 -0.09 2.81
N VAL A 80 11.54 0.08 1.50
CA VAL A 80 11.10 -0.94 0.52
C VAL A 80 12.06 -2.12 0.61
N HIS A 81 11.55 -3.27 1.07
CA HIS A 81 12.40 -4.43 1.45
C HIS A 81 13.21 -4.96 0.27
N GLN A 82 12.62 -4.95 -0.93
CA GLN A 82 13.27 -5.38 -2.17
C GLN A 82 14.48 -4.48 -2.51
N GLN A 83 14.33 -3.17 -2.33
CA GLN A 83 15.43 -2.21 -2.56
C GLN A 83 16.51 -2.34 -1.50
N ALA A 84 16.12 -2.49 -0.22
CA ALA A 84 17.06 -2.71 0.87
C ALA A 84 17.88 -4.00 0.66
N ALA A 85 17.24 -5.10 0.28
CA ALA A 85 17.91 -6.36 -0.01
C ALA A 85 18.86 -6.25 -1.21
N ALA A 86 18.48 -5.53 -2.27
CA ALA A 86 19.36 -5.27 -3.40
C ALA A 86 20.59 -4.44 -3.00
N ALA A 87 20.40 -3.37 -2.22
CA ALA A 87 21.49 -2.55 -1.72
C ALA A 87 22.46 -3.34 -0.83
N LEU A 88 21.95 -4.20 0.05
CA LEU A 88 22.78 -5.07 0.88
C LEU A 88 23.62 -6.04 0.05
N ARG A 89 23.05 -6.69 -0.98
CA ARG A 89 23.82 -7.56 -1.89
C ARG A 89 24.97 -6.81 -2.56
N LEU A 90 24.68 -5.62 -3.11
CA LEU A 90 25.71 -4.78 -3.74
C LEU A 90 26.85 -4.38 -2.78
N LEU A 91 26.53 -4.13 -1.51
CA LEU A 91 27.52 -3.79 -0.50
C LEU A 91 28.36 -5.00 -0.07
N ILE A 92 27.73 -6.16 0.12
CA ILE A 92 28.40 -7.42 0.46
C ILE A 92 29.37 -7.81 -0.66
N ASP A 93 28.91 -7.81 -1.91
CA ASP A 93 29.74 -8.13 -3.07
C ASP A 93 30.99 -7.23 -3.13
N ARG A 94 30.86 -5.94 -2.79
CA ARG A 94 32.01 -5.01 -2.73
C ARG A 94 32.97 -5.29 -1.60
N ILE A 95 32.48 -5.72 -0.44
CA ILE A 95 33.33 -6.07 0.70
C ILE A 95 34.13 -7.33 0.36
N GLU A 96 33.47 -8.33 -0.21
CA GLU A 96 34.10 -9.60 -0.58
C GLU A 96 35.12 -9.46 -1.72
N LEU A 97 34.91 -8.53 -2.67
CA LEU A 97 35.89 -8.22 -3.71
C LEU A 97 37.16 -7.51 -3.19
N CYS A 98 37.11 -6.92 -1.99
CA CYS A 98 38.24 -6.24 -1.36
C CYS A 98 38.98 -7.12 -0.33
N ALA A 99 38.46 -8.32 -0.04
CA ALA A 99 39.03 -9.28 0.91
C ALA A 99 39.94 -10.30 0.19
#